data_AF-A0A0D1CD37-F1
#
_entry.id   AF-A0A0D1CD37-F1
#
_cell.length_a   1.000
_cell.length_b   1.000
_cell.length_c   1.000
_cell.angle_alpha   90.00
_cell.angle_beta   90.00
_cell.angle_gamma   90.00
#
_symmetry.space_group_name_H-M   'P 1'
#
loop_
_entity.id
_entity.type
_entity.pdbx_description
1 polymer ?
#
loop_
_entity_poly.entity_id
_entity_poly.type
_entity_poly.pdbx_seq_one_letter_code
_entity_poly.pdbx_strand_id
1 'polypeptide(L)'
;MPFTWSARATQTLSAAALSALLLASAMKHFRDPAFFHQMVPDFLCRDDSGARPNGPCAVMTRDEWVALSGLLEAGAAVGLLVPATRRASAWGVTAMFTVFVAGHVDALRRAYGPDGTAGQRKVHSVRLPLQVPLILWAWSLRRPAPGPVGQWA
;
A
#
# COMPACT_ATOMS: atom_id res chain seq x y z
N MET A 1 -33.66 17.74 4.74
CA MET A 1 -32.93 17.92 3.46
C MET A 1 -31.76 16.93 3.46
N PRO A 2 -31.77 15.84 2.69
CA PRO A 2 -30.57 15.01 2.60
C PRO A 2 -29.48 15.80 1.86
N PHE A 3 -28.29 15.92 2.46
CA PHE A 3 -27.13 16.51 1.79
C PHE A 3 -26.69 15.59 0.64
N THR A 4 -27.12 15.88 -0.59
CA THR A 4 -26.64 15.17 -1.77
C THR A 4 -25.28 15.74 -2.17
N TRP A 5 -24.20 15.10 -1.72
CA TRP A 5 -22.86 15.43 -2.18
C TRP A 5 -22.72 15.15 -3.68
N SER A 6 -22.05 16.06 -4.41
CA SER A 6 -21.74 15.81 -5.82
C SER A 6 -20.74 14.66 -5.96
N ALA A 7 -20.85 13.89 -7.04
CA ALA A 7 -19.94 12.76 -7.28
C ALA A 7 -18.45 13.17 -7.25
N ARG A 8 -18.15 14.40 -7.69
CA ARG A 8 -16.80 14.99 -7.62
C ARG A 8 -16.35 15.23 -6.18
N ALA A 9 -17.23 15.76 -5.33
CA ALA A 9 -16.90 16.01 -3.92
C ALA A 9 -16.72 14.70 -3.15
N THR A 10 -17.59 13.70 -3.38
CA THR A 10 -17.40 12.34 -2.84
C THR A 10 -16.07 11.73 -3.27
N GLN A 11 -15.70 11.87 -4.55
CA GLN A 11 -14.43 11.36 -5.04
C GLN A 11 -13.22 12.06 -4.40
N THR A 12 -13.28 13.38 -4.23
CA THR A 12 -12.21 14.14 -3.58
C THR A 12 -12.06 13.78 -2.11
N LEU A 13 -13.16 13.64 -1.37
CA LEU A 13 -13.12 13.15 0.01
C LEU A 13 -12.55 11.73 0.09
N SER A 14 -12.97 10.85 -0.82
CA SER A 14 -12.46 9.48 -0.90
C SER A 14 -10.96 9.42 -1.21
N ALA A 15 -10.48 10.26 -2.14
CA ALA A 15 -9.04 10.39 -2.43
C ALA A 15 -8.27 10.93 -1.22
N ALA A 16 -8.79 11.96 -0.54
CA ALA A 16 -8.17 12.52 0.66
C ALA A 16 -8.07 11.49 1.79
N ALA A 17 -9.11 10.68 2.00
CA ALA A 17 -9.11 9.63 3.00
C ALA A 17 -8.07 8.53 2.68
N LEU A 18 -7.97 8.10 1.43
CA LEU A 18 -6.93 7.14 1.03
C LEU A 18 -5.53 7.74 1.15
N SER A 19 -5.34 9.01 0.76
CA SER A 19 -4.08 9.74 0.96
C SER A 19 -3.69 9.83 2.44
N ALA A 20 -4.64 10.09 3.33
CA ALA A 20 -4.37 10.15 4.77
C ALA A 20 -3.90 8.79 5.30
N LEU A 21 -4.52 7.68 4.87
CA LEU A 21 -4.08 6.33 5.23
C LEU A 21 -2.67 6.03 4.71
N LEU A 22 -2.37 6.39 3.46
CA LEU A 22 -1.03 6.22 2.88
C LEU A 22 0.02 7.07 3.60
N LEU A 23 -0.29 8.32 3.97
CA LEU A 23 0.62 9.16 4.75
C LEU A 23 0.86 8.60 6.15
N ALA A 24 -0.18 8.12 6.82
CA ALA A 24 -0.04 7.47 8.13
C ALA A 24 0.82 6.19 8.03
N SER A 25 0.64 5.41 6.97
CA SER A 25 1.46 4.23 6.69
C SER A 25 2.92 4.61 6.38
N ALA A 26 3.16 5.59 5.51
CA ALA A 26 4.50 6.10 5.19
C ALA A 26 5.21 6.61 6.45
N MET A 27 4.52 7.40 7.27
CA MET A 27 5.01 7.86 8.57
C MET A 27 5.43 6.72 9.49
N LYS A 28 4.75 5.57 9.42
CA LYS A 28 5.10 4.39 10.20
C LYS A 28 6.35 3.70 9.67
N HIS A 29 6.54 3.61 8.35
CA HIS A 29 7.75 3.04 7.74
C HIS A 29 9.03 3.70 8.25
N PHE A 30 9.02 5.02 8.43
CA PHE A 30 10.19 5.77 8.91
C PHE A 30 10.33 5.76 10.45
N ARG A 31 9.22 5.69 11.20
CA ARG A 31 9.27 5.71 12.68
C ARG A 31 9.50 4.34 13.30
N ASP A 32 8.98 3.29 12.68
CA ASP A 32 9.01 1.90 13.16
C ASP A 32 9.20 0.94 11.96
N PRO A 33 10.40 0.94 11.34
CA PRO A 33 10.68 0.12 10.16
C PRO A 33 10.60 -1.39 10.44
N ALA A 34 10.96 -1.80 11.66
CA ALA A 34 10.97 -3.21 12.09
C ALA A 34 9.60 -3.88 11.95
N PHE A 35 8.51 -3.12 12.09
CA PHE A 35 7.15 -3.61 11.88
C PHE A 35 6.91 -4.20 10.48
N PHE A 36 7.61 -3.69 9.47
CA PHE A 36 7.47 -4.08 8.07
C PHE A 36 8.49 -5.14 7.61
N HIS A 37 9.51 -5.44 8.43
CA HIS A 37 10.57 -6.39 8.07
C HIS A 37 10.06 -7.75 7.64
N GLN A 38 9.02 -8.24 8.31
CA GLN A 38 8.34 -9.50 8.01
C GLN A 38 7.59 -9.50 6.68
N MET A 39 7.34 -8.33 6.07
CA MET A 39 6.68 -8.24 4.76
C MET A 39 7.66 -8.23 3.60
N VAL A 40 8.92 -7.83 3.84
CA VAL A 40 9.95 -7.81 2.80
C VAL A 40 10.48 -9.24 2.67
N PRO A 41 10.31 -9.90 1.51
CA PRO A 41 10.79 -11.25 1.32
C PRO A 41 12.32 -11.32 1.37
N ASP A 42 12.83 -12.38 1.94
CA ASP A 42 14.25 -12.58 2.14
C ASP A 42 15.04 -12.63 0.83
N PHE A 43 14.44 -13.12 -0.26
CA PHE A 43 15.10 -13.22 -1.57
C PHE A 43 15.36 -11.86 -2.24
N LEU A 44 14.69 -10.79 -1.81
CA LEU A 44 14.93 -9.42 -2.28
C LEU A 44 15.97 -8.68 -1.43
N CYS A 45 16.29 -9.20 -0.25
CA CYS A 45 17.13 -8.53 0.73
C CYS A 45 18.60 -8.91 0.53
N ARG A 46 19.42 -7.89 0.28
CA ARG A 46 20.87 -7.95 0.41
C ARG A 46 21.26 -8.04 1.89
N ASP A 47 22.14 -8.98 2.22
CA ASP A 47 22.81 -9.10 3.50
C ASP A 47 24.28 -8.69 3.34
N ASP A 48 24.64 -7.60 4.02
CA ASP A 48 26.00 -7.05 4.04
C ASP A 48 26.83 -7.58 5.22
N SER A 49 26.23 -8.29 6.17
CA SER A 49 26.93 -8.87 7.32
C SER A 49 27.69 -10.15 6.98
N GLY A 50 27.35 -10.78 5.85
CA GLY A 50 27.89 -12.07 5.42
C GLY A 50 27.28 -13.29 6.14
N ALA A 51 26.24 -13.09 6.96
CA ALA A 51 25.57 -14.20 7.67
C ALA A 51 24.81 -15.14 6.72
N ARG A 52 24.40 -14.65 5.54
CA ARG A 52 23.66 -15.42 4.52
C ARG A 52 24.08 -15.00 3.11
N PRO A 53 24.12 -15.95 2.15
CA PRO A 53 24.51 -15.64 0.78
C PRO A 53 23.45 -14.77 0.08
N ASN A 54 23.90 -13.80 -0.72
CA ASN A 54 23.03 -12.94 -1.51
C ASN A 54 22.52 -13.67 -2.76
N GLY A 55 21.20 -13.69 -2.93
CA GLY A 55 20.56 -14.23 -4.12
C GLY A 55 20.61 -13.27 -5.33
N PRO A 56 20.19 -13.72 -6.52
CA PRO A 56 20.25 -12.91 -7.74
C PRO A 56 19.37 -11.65 -7.71
N CYS A 57 18.35 -11.62 -6.83
CA CYS A 57 17.43 -10.50 -6.67
C CYS A 57 17.72 -9.66 -5.41
N ALA A 58 18.81 -9.92 -4.71
CA ALA A 58 19.20 -9.25 -3.47
C ALA A 58 19.84 -7.88 -3.78
N VAL A 59 19.01 -6.91 -4.16
CA VAL A 59 19.46 -5.59 -4.65
C VAL A 59 19.63 -4.53 -3.55
N MET A 60 18.79 -4.57 -2.50
CA MET A 60 18.78 -3.59 -1.42
C MET A 60 18.65 -4.29 -0.08
N THR A 61 19.13 -3.67 0.99
CA THR A 61 18.90 -4.14 2.35
C THR A 61 17.42 -4.06 2.70
N ARG A 62 17.03 -4.77 3.77
CA ARG A 62 15.64 -4.78 4.21
C ARG A 62 15.13 -3.39 4.60
N ASP A 63 15.95 -2.62 5.32
CA ASP A 63 15.59 -1.27 5.74
C ASP A 63 15.46 -0.31 4.56
N GLU A 64 16.33 -0.46 3.55
CA GLU A 64 16.24 0.31 2.31
C GLU A 64 14.94 0.01 1.55
N TRP A 65 14.51 -1.26 1.48
CA TRP A 65 13.22 -1.61 0.89
C TRP A 65 12.03 -0.99 1.63
N VAL A 66 12.06 -0.99 2.97
CA VAL A 66 11.02 -0.37 3.82
C VAL A 66 11.01 1.15 3.63
N ALA A 67 12.18 1.79 3.55
CA ALA A 67 12.27 3.22 3.30
C ALA A 67 11.75 3.59 1.90
N LEU A 68 12.09 2.78 0.88
CA LEU A 68 11.62 2.99 -0.49
C LEU A 68 10.10 2.82 -0.60
N SER A 69 9.52 1.80 0.03
CA SER A 69 8.06 1.63 0.05
C SER A 69 7.37 2.78 0.76
N GLY A 70 7.92 3.25 1.89
CA GLY A 70 7.41 4.44 2.59
C GLY A 70 7.46 5.71 1.73
N LEU A 71 8.52 5.90 0.93
CA LEU A 71 8.64 7.03 0.01
C LEU A 71 7.62 6.94 -1.14
N LEU A 72 7.41 5.74 -1.70
CA LEU A 72 6.41 5.49 -2.72
C LEU A 72 4.99 5.75 -2.20
N GLU A 73 4.68 5.32 -0.97
CA GLU A 73 3.40 5.60 -0.30
C GLU A 73 3.17 7.10 -0.12
N ALA A 74 4.19 7.84 0.36
CA ALA A 74 4.10 9.30 0.53
C ALA A 74 3.89 10.02 -0.81
N GLY A 75 4.66 9.67 -1.84
CA GLY A 75 4.52 10.23 -3.18
C GLY A 75 3.14 9.94 -3.80
N ALA A 76 2.65 8.72 -3.63
CA ALA A 76 1.32 8.33 -4.07
C ALA A 76 0.21 9.09 -3.33
N ALA A 77 0.37 9.33 -2.02
CA ALA A 77 -0.58 10.10 -1.24
C ALA A 77 -0.70 11.55 -1.74
N VAL A 78 0.44 12.20 -2.01
CA VAL A 78 0.47 13.56 -2.61
C VAL A 78 -0.18 13.53 -3.99
N GLY A 79 0.16 12.54 -4.82
CA GLY A 79 -0.41 12.43 -6.16
C GLY A 79 -1.91 12.17 -6.20
N LEU A 80 -2.48 11.47 -5.22
CA LEU A 80 -3.94 11.31 -5.09
C LEU A 80 -4.67 12.64 -4.77
N LEU A 81 -4.02 13.55 -4.04
CA LEU A 81 -4.58 14.85 -3.69
C LEU A 81 -4.61 15.82 -4.89
N VAL A 82 -3.67 15.69 -5.83
CA VAL A 82 -3.59 16.53 -7.03
C VAL A 82 -4.48 15.95 -8.15
N PRO A 83 -5.54 16.65 -8.61
CA PRO A 83 -6.50 16.11 -9.58
C PRO A 83 -5.85 15.64 -10.90
N ALA A 84 -4.81 16.34 -11.35
CA ALA A 84 -4.09 16.02 -12.59
C ALA A 84 -3.33 14.69 -12.53
N THR A 85 -2.83 14.28 -11.37
CA THR A 85 -2.04 13.05 -11.20
C THR A 85 -2.83 11.92 -10.55
N ARG A 86 -4.00 12.19 -9.97
CA ARG A 86 -4.84 11.23 -9.24
C ARG A 86 -5.06 9.92 -9.98
N ARG A 87 -5.34 9.95 -11.29
CA ARG A 87 -5.55 8.72 -12.08
C ARG A 87 -4.29 7.86 -12.13
N ALA A 88 -3.14 8.46 -12.39
CA ALA A 88 -1.86 7.75 -12.41
C ALA A 88 -1.50 7.23 -11.01
N SER A 89 -1.68 8.05 -9.97
CA SER A 89 -1.45 7.64 -8.58
C SER A 89 -2.38 6.50 -8.16
N ALA A 90 -3.65 6.51 -8.53
CA ALA A 90 -4.59 5.43 -8.24
C ALA A 90 -4.15 4.10 -8.88
N TRP A 91 -3.65 4.13 -10.12
CA TRP A 91 -3.04 2.97 -10.77
C TRP A 91 -1.78 2.51 -10.02
N GLY A 92 -0.89 3.43 -9.65
CA GLY A 92 0.32 3.13 -8.88
C GLY A 92 0.01 2.49 -7.53
N VAL A 93 -0.94 3.04 -6.77
CA VAL A 93 -1.37 2.49 -5.47
C VAL A 93 -2.01 1.12 -5.65
N THR A 94 -2.84 0.92 -6.68
CA THR A 94 -3.43 -0.40 -6.98
C THR A 94 -2.32 -1.43 -7.25
N ALA A 95 -1.35 -1.09 -8.09
CA ALA A 95 -0.23 -1.97 -8.41
C ALA A 95 0.61 -2.29 -7.17
N MET A 96 0.96 -1.26 -6.39
CA MET A 96 1.73 -1.39 -5.15
C MET A 96 1.03 -2.28 -4.13
N PHE A 97 -0.26 -2.03 -3.85
CA PHE A 97 -1.02 -2.88 -2.94
C PHE A 97 -1.15 -4.32 -3.42
N THR A 98 -1.23 -4.53 -4.73
CA THR A 98 -1.23 -5.87 -5.33
C THR A 98 0.11 -6.57 -5.10
N VAL A 99 1.24 -5.88 -5.29
CA VAL A 99 2.57 -6.42 -4.99
C VAL A 99 2.71 -6.74 -3.50
N PHE A 100 2.20 -5.90 -2.60
CA PHE A 100 2.22 -6.15 -1.15
C PHE A 100 1.43 -7.40 -0.74
N VAL A 101 0.44 -7.86 -1.53
CA VAL A 101 -0.23 -9.15 -1.28
C VAL A 101 0.81 -10.29 -1.25
N ALA A 102 1.79 -10.29 -2.15
CA ALA A 102 2.82 -11.31 -2.16
C ALA A 102 3.64 -11.32 -0.86
N GLY A 103 4.04 -10.13 -0.38
CA GLY A 103 4.73 -9.96 0.90
C GLY A 103 3.87 -10.40 2.10
N HIS A 104 2.57 -10.09 2.09
CA HIS A 104 1.63 -10.53 3.13
C HIS A 104 1.42 -12.05 3.12
N VAL A 105 1.35 -12.69 1.95
CA VAL A 105 1.23 -14.15 1.83
C VAL A 105 2.49 -14.83 2.37
N ASP A 106 3.67 -14.30 2.05
CA ASP A 106 4.94 -14.82 2.58
C ASP A 106 5.02 -14.66 4.12
N ALA A 107 4.66 -13.48 4.64
CA ALA A 107 4.57 -13.23 6.07
C ALA A 107 3.60 -14.18 6.78
N LEU A 108 2.43 -14.45 6.17
CA LEU A 108 1.45 -15.39 6.68
C LEU A 108 2.01 -16.82 6.69
N ARG A 109 2.64 -17.26 5.60
CA ARG A 109 3.29 -18.58 5.53
C ARG A 109 4.32 -18.75 6.64
N ARG A 110 5.19 -17.75 6.86
CA ARG A 110 6.17 -17.76 7.94
C ARG A 110 5.53 -17.79 9.34
N ALA A 111 4.43 -17.06 9.54
CA ALA A 111 3.71 -17.05 10.82
C ALA A 111 3.02 -18.39 11.16
N TYR A 112 2.67 -19.19 10.15
CA TYR A 112 2.17 -20.56 10.33
C TYR A 112 3.28 -21.62 10.26
N GLY A 113 4.54 -21.20 10.10
CA GLY A 113 5.71 -22.07 10.13
C GLY A 113 6.21 -22.39 11.54
N PRO A 114 7.33 -23.11 11.65
CA PRO A 114 7.88 -23.60 12.92
C PRO A 114 8.17 -22.48 13.94
N ASP A 115 8.65 -21.34 13.46
CA ASP A 115 9.08 -20.20 14.29
C ASP A 115 7.95 -19.17 14.53
N GLY A 116 6.74 -19.46 14.06
CA GLY A 116 5.62 -18.51 14.08
C GLY A 116 4.91 -18.40 15.43
N THR A 117 4.65 -17.18 15.88
CA THR A 117 3.89 -16.92 17.12
C THR A 117 2.37 -16.81 16.89
N ALA A 118 1.57 -17.09 17.92
CA ALA A 118 0.11 -16.93 17.86
C ALA A 118 -0.31 -15.47 17.53
N GLY A 119 0.44 -14.50 18.04
CA GLY A 119 0.24 -13.08 17.72
C GLY A 119 0.47 -12.78 16.25
N GLN A 120 1.57 -13.25 15.66
CA GLN A 120 1.86 -13.08 14.23
C GLN A 120 0.80 -13.74 13.35
N ARG A 121 0.35 -14.96 13.69
CA ARG A 121 -0.75 -15.64 12.98
C ARG A 121 -2.01 -14.77 12.96
N LYS A 122 -2.42 -14.27 14.13
CA LYS A 122 -3.62 -13.42 14.23
C LYS A 122 -3.48 -12.14 13.39
N VAL A 123 -2.35 -11.45 13.50
CA VAL A 123 -2.11 -10.19 12.79
C VAL A 123 -2.12 -10.40 11.28
N HIS A 124 -1.38 -11.39 10.76
CA HIS A 124 -1.28 -11.61 9.32
C HIS A 124 -2.56 -12.18 8.71
N SER A 125 -3.30 -13.02 9.45
CA SER A 125 -4.60 -13.54 9.01
C SER A 125 -5.67 -12.46 8.88
N VAL A 126 -5.60 -11.38 9.67
CA VAL A 126 -6.51 -10.23 9.54
C VAL A 126 -6.05 -9.26 8.44
N ARG A 127 -4.73 -9.06 8.34
CA ARG A 127 -4.12 -8.09 7.42
C ARG A 127 -4.28 -8.48 5.96
N LEU A 128 -4.10 -9.76 5.63
CA LEU A 128 -4.18 -10.22 4.24
C LEU A 128 -5.57 -9.97 3.60
N PRO A 129 -6.70 -10.30 4.25
CA PRO A 129 -8.03 -9.95 3.74
C PRO A 129 -8.27 -8.44 3.64
N LEU A 130 -7.76 -7.66 4.59
CA LEU A 130 -7.90 -6.20 4.60
C LEU A 130 -7.24 -5.52 3.38
N GLN A 131 -6.28 -6.20 2.75
CA GLN A 131 -5.63 -5.72 1.54
C GLN A 131 -6.60 -5.62 0.35
N VAL A 132 -7.61 -6.50 0.26
CA VAL A 132 -8.55 -6.53 -0.87
C VAL A 132 -9.42 -5.27 -0.94
N PRO A 133 -10.08 -4.82 0.16
CA PRO A 133 -10.77 -3.53 0.18
C PRO A 133 -9.88 -2.35 -0.23
N LEU A 134 -8.61 -2.31 0.20
CA LEU A 134 -7.68 -1.23 -0.14
C LEU A 134 -7.34 -1.20 -1.64
N ILE A 135 -7.13 -2.36 -2.26
CA ILE A 135 -6.92 -2.49 -3.71
C ILE A 135 -8.15 -2.00 -4.46
N LEU A 136 -9.35 -2.48 -4.08
CA LEU A 136 -10.60 -2.09 -4.74
C LEU A 136 -10.90 -0.59 -4.58
N TRP A 137 -10.56 -0.03 -3.42
CA TRP A 137 -10.69 1.40 -3.16
C TRP A 137 -9.75 2.23 -4.04
N ALA A 138 -8.45 1.90 -4.08
CA ALA A 138 -7.50 2.57 -4.96
C ALA A 138 -7.93 2.44 -6.44
N TRP A 139 -8.36 1.24 -6.85
CA TRP A 139 -8.88 0.96 -8.18
C TRP A 139 -10.06 1.87 -8.51
N SER A 140 -11.01 2.07 -7.58
CA SER A 140 -12.18 2.92 -7.82
C SER A 140 -11.82 4.36 -8.19
N LEU A 141 -10.72 4.91 -7.65
CA LEU A 141 -10.28 6.29 -7.85
C LEU A 141 -9.63 6.55 -9.22
N ARG A 142 -9.35 5.49 -10.01
CA ARG A 142 -8.79 5.64 -11.37
C ARG A 142 -9.78 6.23 -12.38
N ARG A 143 -11.08 6.13 -12.09
CA ARG A 143 -12.15 6.63 -12.95
C ARG A 143 -12.34 8.12 -12.70
N PRO A 144 -12.47 8.99 -13.73
CA PRO A 144 -12.82 10.39 -13.50
C PRO A 144 -14.20 10.49 -12.85
N ALA A 145 -14.42 11.52 -12.01
CA ALA A 145 -15.76 11.83 -11.52
C ALA A 145 -16.70 12.03 -12.74
N PRO A 146 -17.91 11.46 -12.71
CA PRO A 146 -18.91 11.75 -13.72
C PRO A 146 -19.05 13.27 -13.91
N GLY A 147 -19.01 13.71 -15.17
CA GLY A 147 -19.35 15.09 -15.51
C GLY A 147 -20.82 15.37 -15.16
N PRO A 148 -21.23 16.65 -15.07
CA PRO A 148 -22.63 16.98 -14.94
C PRO A 148 -23.42 16.34 -16.10
N VAL A 149 -24.42 15.53 -15.78
CA VAL A 149 -25.35 14.96 -16.77
C VAL A 149 -26.25 16.11 -17.24
N GLY A 150 -26.07 16.61 -18.46
CA GLY A 150 -26.97 17.61 -19.05
C GLY A 150 -26.35 18.69 -19.93
N GLN A 151 -25.34 18.38 -20.75
CA GLN A 151 -24.87 19.29 -21.82
C GLN A 151 -24.61 18.49 -23.10
N TRP A 152 -25.67 17.96 -23.69
CA TRP A 152 -25.75 17.72 -25.13
C TRP A 152 -27.07 18.35 -25.57
N ALA A 153 -26.95 19.26 -26.54
CA ALA A 153 -28.02 20.06 -27.12
C ALA A 153 -29.14 19.21 -27.72
#